data_AF-A0A1B0BXS5-F1
#
_entry.id   AF-A0A1B0BXS5-F1
#
_cell.length_a   1.000
_cell.length_b   1.000
_cell.length_c   1.000
_cell.angle_alpha   90.00
_cell.angle_beta   90.00
_cell.angle_gamma   90.00
#
_symmetry.space_group_name_H-M   'P 1'
#
loop_
_entity.id
_entity.type
_entity.pdbx_description
1 polymer ?
#
loop_
_entity_poly.entity_id
_entity_poly.type
_entity_poly.pdbx_seq_one_letter_code
_entity_poly.pdbx_strand_id
1 'polypeptide(L)'
;MAAKIINKVEIIAEENCKNSAYGSYFLEDLNKMRVDQKVHKVALAIGSPYFARMLENDMEENRAGTVKLEAIDLRTVKALIEYVYTGIITLTEDNVEALLSASDRFQIE
;
A
#
# COMPACT_ATOMS: atom_id res chain seq x y z
N MET A 1 17.35 -35.65 27.96
CA MET A 1 17.06 -34.41 28.73
C MET A 1 16.87 -33.19 27.81
N ALA A 2 16.31 -33.34 26.61
CA ALA A 2 16.08 -32.24 25.66
C ALA A 2 14.62 -32.15 25.16
N ALA A 3 13.83 -33.21 25.31
CA ALA A 3 12.43 -33.24 24.86
C ALA A 3 11.44 -32.49 25.78
N LYS A 4 11.89 -31.97 26.93
CA LYS A 4 11.03 -31.27 27.90
C LYS A 4 11.05 -29.74 27.78
N ILE A 5 11.91 -29.18 26.93
CA ILE A 5 12.05 -27.72 26.76
C ILE A 5 11.27 -27.22 25.52
N ILE A 6 11.04 -28.08 24.53
CA ILE A 6 10.34 -27.70 23.29
C ILE A 6 8.83 -27.47 23.52
N ASN A 7 8.24 -28.13 24.52
CA ASN A 7 6.79 -28.07 24.77
C ASN A 7 6.34 -26.97 25.76
N LYS A 8 7.14 -25.92 25.94
CA LYS A 8 6.78 -24.74 26.76
C LYS A 8 6.93 -23.41 26.03
N VAL A 9 7.40 -23.45 24.78
CA VAL A 9 7.48 -22.28 23.89
C VAL A 9 6.28 -22.24 22.94
N GLU A 10 5.67 -23.38 22.64
CA GLU A 10 4.30 -23.42 22.12
C GLU A 10 3.33 -23.11 23.26
N ILE A 11 2.41 -22.17 23.00
CA ILE A 11 1.30 -21.73 23.85
C ILE A 11 1.69 -20.75 24.99
N ILE A 12 2.20 -19.56 24.65
CA ILE A 12 2.04 -18.35 25.50
C ILE A 12 1.15 -17.29 24.80
N ALA A 13 0.41 -17.65 23.74
CA ALA A 13 -0.41 -16.69 23.00
C ALA A 13 -1.86 -17.10 22.72
N GLU A 14 -2.41 -18.13 23.38
CA GLU A 14 -3.80 -18.54 23.08
C GLU A 14 -4.81 -18.35 24.21
N GLU A 15 -4.41 -18.03 25.45
CA GLU A 15 -5.39 -17.99 26.55
C GLU A 15 -6.11 -16.64 26.77
N ASN A 16 -5.87 -15.59 25.96
CA ASN A 16 -6.57 -14.30 26.14
C ASN A 16 -7.08 -13.60 24.88
N CYS A 17 -7.09 -14.24 23.71
CA CYS A 17 -7.74 -13.67 22.52
C CYS A 17 -9.27 -13.86 22.60
N LYS A 18 -9.94 -13.10 23.46
CA LYS A 18 -11.41 -13.14 23.68
C LYS A 18 -12.23 -12.60 22.50
N ASN A 19 -11.61 -12.17 21.40
CA ASN A 19 -12.32 -11.62 20.26
C ASN A 19 -12.28 -12.61 19.09
N SER A 20 -13.21 -13.56 19.07
CA SER A 20 -13.37 -14.55 17.99
C SER A 20 -13.62 -13.91 16.61
N ALA A 21 -14.02 -12.64 16.60
CA ALA A 21 -14.25 -11.86 15.40
C ALA A 21 -13.01 -11.07 14.94
N TYR A 22 -11.88 -11.12 15.65
CA TYR A 22 -10.64 -10.44 15.25
C TYR A 22 -10.16 -10.92 13.87
N GLY A 23 -10.28 -12.22 13.60
CA GLY A 23 -9.92 -12.79 12.30
C GLY A 23 -10.80 -12.27 11.16
N SER A 24 -12.12 -12.17 11.37
CA SER A 24 -13.06 -11.72 10.33
C SER A 24 -12.95 -10.23 10.06
N TYR A 25 -12.89 -9.40 11.10
CA TYR A 25 -12.76 -7.94 10.94
C TYR A 25 -11.40 -7.55 10.36
N PHE A 26 -10.31 -8.22 10.77
CA PHE A 26 -8.99 -7.94 10.22
C PHE A 26 -8.90 -8.27 8.73
N LEU A 27 -9.43 -9.43 8.31
CA LEU A 27 -9.46 -9.78 6.90
C LEU A 27 -10.38 -8.86 6.09
N GLU A 28 -11.50 -8.41 6.67
CA GLU A 28 -12.40 -7.44 6.06
C GLU A 28 -11.71 -6.07 5.88
N ASP A 29 -11.02 -5.58 6.90
CA ASP A 29 -10.24 -4.34 6.84
C ASP A 29 -9.09 -4.44 5.84
N LEU A 30 -8.36 -5.56 5.81
CA LEU A 30 -7.31 -5.79 4.82
C LEU A 30 -7.87 -5.84 3.39
N ASN A 31 -9.01 -6.49 3.19
CA ASN A 31 -9.70 -6.51 1.90
C ASN A 31 -10.14 -5.09 1.51
N LYS A 32 -10.67 -4.32 2.45
CA LYS A 32 -11.04 -2.92 2.22
C LYS A 32 -9.83 -2.06 1.88
N MET A 33 -8.70 -2.21 2.58
CA MET A 33 -7.44 -1.54 2.26
C MET A 33 -6.94 -1.91 0.86
N ARG A 34 -7.06 -3.18 0.47
CA ARG A 34 -6.69 -3.70 -0.85
C ARG A 34 -7.61 -3.19 -1.96
N VAL A 35 -8.92 -3.06 -1.70
CA VAL A 35 -9.90 -2.57 -2.69
C VAL A 35 -9.76 -1.07 -2.87
N ASP A 36 -9.70 -0.31 -1.77
CA ASP A 36 -9.64 1.15 -1.75
C ASP A 36 -8.26 1.73 -2.15
N GLN A 37 -7.27 0.88 -2.46
CA GLN A 37 -5.88 1.29 -2.73
C GLN A 37 -5.31 2.22 -1.67
N LYS A 38 -5.44 1.85 -0.38
CA LYS A 38 -4.90 2.68 0.69
C LYS A 38 -3.37 2.64 0.68
N VAL A 39 -2.77 3.83 0.69
CA VAL A 39 -1.32 4.03 0.66
C VAL A 39 -0.89 5.09 1.66
N HIS A 40 0.40 5.09 2.00
CA HIS A 40 0.96 6.04 2.95
C HIS A 40 1.31 7.34 2.22
N LYS A 41 0.77 8.47 2.70
CA LYS A 41 1.05 9.81 2.18
C LYS A 41 2.56 10.09 2.08
N VAL A 42 3.32 9.73 3.12
CA VAL A 42 4.77 9.96 3.17
C VAL A 42 5.53 9.19 2.09
N ALA A 43 5.13 7.95 1.78
CA ALA A 43 5.78 7.15 0.76
C ALA A 43 5.58 7.78 -0.63
N LEU A 44 4.34 8.18 -0.94
CA LEU A 44 4.03 8.89 -2.18
C LEU A 44 4.78 10.22 -2.30
N ALA A 45 4.83 11.02 -1.22
CA ALA A 45 5.52 12.30 -1.23
C ALA A 45 7.04 12.17 -1.45
N ILE A 46 7.65 11.12 -0.89
CA ILE A 46 9.09 10.85 -1.10
C ILE A 46 9.34 10.36 -2.53
N GLY A 47 8.49 9.45 -3.04
CA GLY A 47 8.66 8.87 -4.36
C GLY A 47 8.22 9.76 -5.53
N SER A 48 7.61 10.91 -5.26
CA SER A 48 7.05 11.78 -6.29
C SER A 48 6.86 13.23 -5.80
N PRO A 49 7.52 14.21 -6.43
CA PRO A 49 7.27 15.63 -6.19
C PRO A 49 5.85 16.07 -6.56
N TYR A 50 5.17 15.37 -7.49
CA TYR A 50 3.76 15.63 -7.79
C TYR A 50 2.89 15.33 -6.57
N PHE A 51 3.02 14.13 -5.99
CA PHE A 51 2.27 13.74 -4.80
C PHE A 51 2.67 14.56 -3.58
N ALA A 52 3.95 14.94 -3.45
CA ALA A 52 4.40 15.84 -2.39
C ALA A 52 3.63 17.17 -2.42
N ARG A 53 3.59 17.84 -3.58
CA ARG A 53 2.87 19.12 -3.74
C ARG A 53 1.37 18.98 -3.53
N MET A 54 0.78 17.93 -4.09
CA MET A 54 -0.66 17.68 -3.95
C MET A 54 -1.07 17.39 -2.50
N LEU A 55 -0.17 16.84 -1.68
CA LEU A 55 -0.41 16.49 -0.29
C LEU A 55 0.11 17.54 0.71
N GLU A 56 0.46 18.74 0.24
CA GLU A 56 0.82 19.86 1.12
C GLU A 56 -0.35 20.31 2.02
N ASN A 57 -0.05 21.01 3.11
CA ASN A 57 -0.96 21.25 4.24
C ASN A 57 -2.19 22.14 3.97
N ASP A 58 -2.45 22.54 2.73
CA ASP A 58 -3.60 23.39 2.39
C ASP A 58 -4.42 22.92 1.18
N MET A 59 -4.14 21.71 0.68
CA MET A 59 -4.86 21.12 -0.45
C MET A 59 -6.07 20.29 0.02
N GLU A 60 -7.17 20.35 -0.75
CA GLU A 60 -8.41 19.59 -0.48
C GLU A 60 -8.16 18.08 -0.44
N GLU A 61 -7.27 17.58 -1.31
CA GLU A 61 -6.87 16.17 -1.36
C GLU A 61 -6.21 15.71 -0.06
N ASN A 62 -5.41 16.58 0.56
CA ASN A 62 -4.79 16.29 1.84
C ASN A 62 -5.83 16.21 2.98
N ARG A 63 -6.81 17.12 2.98
CA ARG A 63 -7.92 17.18 3.95
C ARG A 63 -8.91 16.03 3.77
N ALA A 64 -9.27 15.71 2.54
CA ALA A 64 -10.18 14.63 2.19
C ALA A 64 -9.56 13.23 2.39
N GLY A 65 -8.22 13.13 2.35
CA GLY A 65 -7.49 11.87 2.51
C GLY A 65 -7.70 10.88 1.35
N THR A 66 -8.29 11.34 0.24
CA THR A 66 -8.55 10.57 -0.97
C THR A 66 -8.15 11.40 -2.18
N VAL A 67 -7.49 10.78 -3.14
CA VAL A 67 -7.09 11.42 -4.41
C VAL A 67 -7.79 10.70 -5.55
N LYS A 68 -8.42 11.47 -6.44
CA LYS A 68 -8.96 10.94 -7.70
C LYS A 68 -7.94 11.13 -8.81
N LEU A 69 -7.45 10.03 -9.38
CA LEU A 69 -6.57 10.06 -10.55
C LEU A 69 -7.41 9.83 -11.81
N GLU A 70 -7.51 10.84 -12.66
CA GLU A 70 -8.30 10.77 -13.90
C GLU A 70 -7.44 10.29 -15.08
N ALA A 71 -8.05 9.55 -16.00
CA ALA A 71 -7.43 9.10 -17.26
C ALA A 71 -6.14 8.26 -17.10
N ILE A 72 -6.08 7.44 -16.05
CA ILE A 72 -5.05 6.42 -15.88
C ILE A 72 -5.69 5.10 -15.44
N ASP A 73 -5.17 3.98 -15.94
CA ASP A 73 -5.66 2.67 -15.56
C ASP A 73 -5.16 2.25 -14.18
N LEU A 74 -5.97 1.45 -13.50
CA LEU A 74 -5.68 0.97 -12.14
C LEU A 74 -4.43 0.09 -12.07
N ARG A 75 -4.05 -0.61 -13.16
CA ARG A 75 -2.90 -1.51 -13.14
C ARG A 75 -1.59 -0.72 -13.15
N THR A 76 -1.53 0.33 -13.97
CA THR A 76 -0.42 1.28 -14.03
C THR A 76 -0.23 2.00 -12.70
N VAL A 77 -1.30 2.49 -12.07
CA VAL A 77 -1.21 3.12 -10.74
C VAL A 77 -0.68 2.14 -9.69
N LYS A 78 -1.16 0.89 -9.70
CA LYS A 78 -0.68 -0.15 -8.77
C LYS A 78 0.81 -0.45 -8.94
N ALA A 79 1.26 -0.60 -10.18
CA ALA A 79 2.66 -0.85 -10.48
C ALA A 79 3.56 0.31 -10.05
N LEU A 80 3.12 1.56 -10.24
CA LEU A 80 3.85 2.74 -9.75
C LEU A 80 3.89 2.81 -8.21
N ILE A 81 2.78 2.51 -7.54
CA ILE A 81 2.75 2.46 -6.08
C ILE A 81 3.70 1.37 -5.57
N GLU A 82 3.67 0.18 -6.18
CA GLU A 82 4.57 -0.91 -5.83
C GLU A 82 6.04 -0.52 -6.04
N TYR A 83 6.34 0.19 -7.14
CA TYR A 83 7.67 0.76 -7.37
C TYR A 83 8.07 1.75 -6.27
N VAL A 84 7.19 2.66 -5.85
CA VAL A 84 7.46 3.61 -4.74
C VAL A 84 7.83 2.89 -3.44
N TYR A 85 7.24 1.71 -3.17
CA TYR A 85 7.55 0.94 -1.95
C TYR A 85 8.77 0.03 -2.08
N THR A 86 9.08 -0.46 -3.27
CA THR A 86 10.08 -1.54 -3.46
C THR A 86 11.33 -1.08 -4.19
N GLY A 87 11.26 0.03 -4.93
CA GLY A 87 12.28 0.47 -5.89
C GLY A 87 12.40 -0.42 -7.13
N ILE A 88 11.47 -1.37 -7.34
CA ILE A 88 11.51 -2.34 -8.42
C ILE A 88 10.23 -2.25 -9.24
N ILE A 89 10.37 -2.22 -10.57
CA ILE A 89 9.24 -2.27 -11.50
C ILE A 89 9.55 -3.23 -12.65
N THR A 90 8.54 -4.00 -13.07
CA THR A 90 8.67 -4.94 -14.20
C THR A 90 8.02 -4.32 -15.43
N LEU A 91 8.84 -4.06 -16.45
CA LEU A 91 8.39 -3.53 -17.73
C LEU A 91 8.11 -4.66 -18.71
N THR A 92 7.01 -4.55 -19.44
CA THR A 92 6.58 -5.44 -20.53
C THR A 92 6.16 -4.59 -21.73
N GLU A 93 6.11 -5.20 -22.92
CA GLU A 93 5.65 -4.50 -24.13
C GLU A 93 4.24 -3.90 -23.96
N ASP A 94 3.38 -4.57 -23.19
CA ASP A 94 2.00 -4.14 -22.97
C ASP A 94 1.85 -2.99 -21.95
N ASN A 95 2.81 -2.81 -21.03
CA ASN A 95 2.67 -1.87 -19.91
C ASN A 95 3.59 -0.64 -20.01
N VAL A 96 4.64 -0.71 -20.84
CA VAL A 96 5.71 0.29 -20.85
C VAL A 96 5.22 1.69 -21.26
N GLU A 97 4.32 1.78 -22.24
CA GLU A 97 3.79 3.07 -22.70
C GLU A 97 2.95 3.76 -21.62
N ALA A 98 2.05 3.00 -20.98
CA ALA A 98 1.19 3.50 -19.91
C ALA A 98 2.01 3.90 -18.67
N LEU A 99 2.99 3.07 -18.29
CA LEU A 99 3.89 3.35 -17.18
C LEU A 99 4.75 4.59 -17.41
N LEU A 100 5.33 4.73 -18.60
CA LEU A 100 6.15 5.90 -18.94
C LEU A 100 5.32 7.19 -18.95
N SER A 101 4.13 7.14 -19.55
CA SER A 101 3.23 8.30 -19.57
C SER A 101 2.78 8.70 -18.17
N ALA A 102 2.52 7.72 -17.32
CA ALA A 102 2.12 7.95 -15.94
C ALA A 102 3.27 8.42 -15.04
N SER A 103 4.48 7.87 -15.22
CA SER A 103 5.66 8.27 -14.47
C SER A 103 6.02 9.72 -14.76
N ASP A 104 5.95 10.15 -16.02
CA ASP A 104 6.15 11.55 -16.41
C ASP A 104 5.10 12.46 -15.76
N ARG A 105 3.82 12.10 -15.88
CA ARG A 105 2.72 12.87 -15.27
C ARG A 105 2.84 13.01 -13.75
N PHE A 106 3.23 11.94 -13.07
CA PHE A 106 3.39 11.92 -11.61
C PHE A 106 4.82 12.24 -11.16
N GLN A 107 5.72 12.62 -12.06
CA GLN A 107 7.09 12.99 -11.73
C GLN A 107 7.80 11.92 -10.89
N ILE A 108 7.72 10.66 -11.32
CA ILE A 108 8.39 9.51 -10.69
C ILE A 108 9.64 9.19 -11.51
N GLU A 109 10.81 9.17 -10.87
CA GLU A 109 12.13 8.86 -11.46
C GLU A 109 12.57 7.41 -11.24
#